data_AF-A0A183JIA9-F1
#
_entry.id   AF-A0A183JIA9-F1
#
_cell.length_a   1.000
_cell.length_b   1.000
_cell.length_c   1.000
_cell.angle_alpha   90.00
_cell.angle_beta   90.00
_cell.angle_gamma   90.00
#
_symmetry.space_group_name_H-M   'P 1'
#
loop_
_entity.id
_entity.type
_entity.pdbx_description
1 polymer ?
#
loop_
_entity_poly.entity_id
_entity_poly.type
_entity_poly.pdbx_seq_one_letter_code
_entity_poly.pdbx_strand_id
1 'polypeptide(L)'
;SGLTDTKITSQKDSIETLITGIKSIPLSNITSKEIDHLIDFLSDRLALADPNITNLILDGFIWLTKSTWSNGCSMVNPEQAKRIVQDGIFGHLTIQNLIKSGRLKVFQLLHCFLTGSQLNGIQSMESNFIQKYLIAIDEEKDPQILHLIFRMNVIIIREFPSGKQSIHYIKQQFIL
;
A
#
# COMPACT_ATOMS: atom_id res chain seq x y z
N SER A 1 4.31 -16.28 -21.58
CA SER A 1 4.76 -14.88 -21.46
C SER A 1 5.59 -14.76 -20.19
N GLY A 2 6.50 -13.78 -20.07
CA GLY A 2 7.39 -13.67 -18.91
C GLY A 2 6.68 -13.46 -17.56
N LEU A 3 5.45 -12.90 -17.57
CA LEU A 3 4.63 -12.64 -16.38
C LEU A 3 4.04 -13.89 -15.69
N THR A 4 4.11 -15.05 -16.37
CA THR A 4 3.66 -16.36 -15.85
C THR A 4 4.78 -17.40 -15.93
N ASP A 5 6.01 -16.96 -16.22
CA ASP A 5 7.18 -17.83 -16.27
C ASP A 5 7.54 -18.29 -14.85
N THR A 6 8.10 -19.48 -14.68
CA THR A 6 8.54 -19.97 -13.37
C THR A 6 9.87 -19.33 -12.93
N LYS A 7 10.59 -18.69 -13.87
CA LYS A 7 11.84 -17.99 -13.58
C LYS A 7 11.60 -16.60 -12.99
N ILE A 8 12.04 -16.39 -11.75
CA ILE A 8 11.93 -15.12 -11.02
C ILE A 8 12.52 -13.94 -11.80
N THR A 9 13.66 -14.12 -12.47
CA THR A 9 14.29 -13.07 -13.30
C THR A 9 13.40 -12.64 -14.48
N SER A 10 12.80 -13.61 -15.19
CA SER A 10 11.88 -13.36 -16.31
C SER A 10 10.60 -12.62 -15.85
N GLN A 11 10.08 -12.98 -14.67
CA GLN A 11 8.96 -12.29 -14.05
C GLN A 11 9.32 -10.87 -13.63
N LYS A 12 10.48 -10.69 -12.99
CA LYS A 12 10.96 -9.39 -12.54
C LYS A 12 11.09 -8.41 -13.71
N ASP A 13 11.80 -8.78 -14.77
CA ASP A 13 12.01 -7.92 -15.94
C ASP A 13 10.68 -7.56 -16.61
N SER A 14 9.75 -8.52 -16.65
CA SER A 14 8.41 -8.29 -17.20
C SER A 14 7.57 -7.33 -16.34
N ILE A 15 7.61 -7.46 -15.01
CA ILE A 15 6.90 -6.57 -14.08
C ILE A 15 7.53 -5.17 -14.10
N GLU A 16 8.85 -5.09 -14.14
CA GLU A 16 9.57 -3.83 -14.27
C GLU A 16 9.21 -3.11 -15.58
N THR A 17 9.19 -3.85 -16.69
CA THR A 17 8.76 -3.33 -17.99
C THR A 17 7.31 -2.87 -17.95
N LEU A 18 6.40 -3.65 -17.34
CA LEU A 18 4.99 -3.28 -17.20
C LEU A 18 4.83 -2.00 -16.39
N ILE A 19 5.44 -1.92 -15.21
CA ILE A 19 5.30 -0.77 -14.31
C ILE A 19 5.95 0.48 -14.93
N THR A 20 7.10 0.35 -15.57
CA THR A 20 7.76 1.46 -16.26
C THR A 20 6.97 1.92 -17.48
N GLY A 21 6.42 0.97 -18.25
CA GLY A 21 5.57 1.25 -19.40
C GLY A 21 4.28 1.94 -19.02
N ILE A 22 3.57 1.47 -17.99
CA ILE A 22 2.34 2.10 -17.52
C ILE A 22 2.60 3.53 -17.03
N LYS A 23 3.73 3.76 -16.33
CA LYS A 23 4.13 5.09 -15.87
C LYS A 23 4.44 6.06 -17.02
N SER A 24 4.76 5.58 -18.21
CA SER A 24 5.08 6.41 -19.38
C SER A 24 3.90 6.66 -20.32
N ILE A 25 2.78 5.94 -20.14
CA ILE A 25 1.57 6.15 -20.93
C ILE A 25 0.88 7.46 -20.50
N PRO A 26 0.44 8.31 -21.44
CA PRO A 26 -0.40 9.46 -21.12
C PRO A 26 -1.66 9.02 -20.37
N LEU A 27 -1.92 9.60 -19.19
CA LEU A 27 -3.06 9.22 -18.34
C LEU A 27 -4.42 9.40 -19.03
N SER A 28 -4.50 10.22 -20.09
CA SER A 28 -5.69 10.38 -20.95
C SER A 28 -6.12 9.08 -21.64
N ASN A 29 -5.22 8.10 -21.75
CA ASN A 29 -5.44 6.86 -22.47
C ASN A 29 -5.75 5.69 -21.54
N ILE A 30 -5.88 5.93 -20.24
CA ILE A 30 -6.17 4.90 -19.23
C ILE A 30 -7.60 5.07 -18.74
N THR A 31 -8.33 3.97 -18.64
CA THR A 31 -9.70 3.92 -18.12
C THR A 31 -9.72 3.43 -16.67
N SER A 32 -10.80 3.75 -15.93
CA SER A 32 -10.99 3.23 -14.57
C SER A 32 -11.00 1.70 -14.53
N LYS A 33 -11.52 1.03 -15.57
CA LYS A 33 -11.58 -0.43 -15.65
C LYS A 33 -10.18 -1.04 -15.82
N GLU A 34 -9.30 -0.40 -16.58
CA GLU A 34 -7.90 -0.84 -16.69
C GLU A 34 -7.16 -0.65 -15.37
N ILE A 35 -7.47 0.41 -14.62
CA ILE A 35 -6.95 0.58 -13.26
C ILE A 35 -7.42 -0.53 -12.33
N ASP A 36 -8.69 -0.95 -12.42
CA ASP A 36 -9.19 -2.10 -11.64
C ASP A 36 -8.40 -3.37 -11.96
N HIS A 37 -8.24 -3.70 -13.25
CA HIS A 37 -7.46 -4.87 -13.67
C HIS A 37 -6.00 -4.80 -13.25
N LEU A 38 -5.40 -3.61 -13.29
CA LEU A 38 -4.03 -3.41 -12.84
C LEU A 38 -3.89 -3.62 -11.33
N ILE A 39 -4.84 -3.10 -10.53
CA ILE A 39 -4.84 -3.28 -9.07
C ILE A 39 -4.98 -4.76 -8.71
N ASP A 40 -5.91 -5.46 -9.35
CA ASP A 40 -6.12 -6.89 -9.11
C ASP A 40 -4.86 -7.69 -9.48
N PHE A 41 -4.29 -7.41 -10.66
CA PHE A 41 -3.06 -8.06 -11.12
C PHE A 41 -1.86 -7.83 -10.18
N LEU A 42 -1.65 -6.58 -9.75
CA LEU A 42 -0.54 -6.23 -8.86
C LEU A 42 -0.73 -6.85 -7.46
N SER A 43 -1.96 -6.89 -6.96
CA SER A 43 -2.28 -7.51 -5.67
C SER A 43 -1.98 -9.01 -5.70
N ASP A 44 -2.46 -9.72 -6.72
CA ASP A 44 -2.19 -11.15 -6.90
C ASP A 44 -0.68 -11.45 -6.98
N ARG A 45 0.09 -10.54 -7.57
CA ARG A 45 1.54 -10.71 -7.70
C ARG A 45 2.30 -10.49 -6.40
N LEU A 46 1.77 -9.75 -5.42
CA LEU A 46 2.40 -9.64 -4.10
C LEU A 46 2.54 -11.00 -3.40
N ALA A 47 1.57 -11.91 -3.59
CA ALA A 47 1.57 -13.23 -2.96
C ALA A 47 2.75 -14.13 -3.35
N LEU A 48 3.34 -13.87 -4.53
CA LEU A 48 4.37 -14.72 -5.14
C LEU A 48 5.71 -14.03 -5.28
N ALA A 49 5.80 -12.76 -4.87
CA ALA A 49 6.91 -11.89 -5.20
C ALA A 49 8.13 -12.10 -4.30
N ASP A 50 9.32 -12.15 -4.91
CA ASP A 50 10.55 -11.93 -4.16
C ASP A 50 10.65 -10.45 -3.69
N PRO A 51 11.56 -10.12 -2.77
CA PRO A 51 11.68 -8.76 -2.23
C PRO A 51 11.88 -7.65 -3.28
N ASN A 52 12.53 -7.94 -4.43
CA ASN A 52 12.70 -6.94 -5.49
C ASN A 52 11.41 -6.72 -6.26
N ILE A 53 10.71 -7.80 -6.63
CA ILE A 53 9.40 -7.70 -7.29
C ILE A 53 8.39 -7.00 -6.37
N THR A 54 8.40 -7.34 -5.08
CA THR A 54 7.55 -6.68 -4.07
C THR A 54 7.78 -5.17 -4.08
N ASN A 55 9.04 -4.74 -4.09
CA ASN A 55 9.40 -3.32 -4.16
C ASN A 55 8.89 -2.63 -5.42
N LEU A 56 8.98 -3.29 -6.57
CA LEU A 56 8.48 -2.76 -7.85
C LEU A 56 6.96 -2.61 -7.82
N ILE A 57 6.24 -3.64 -7.34
CA ILE A 57 4.78 -3.60 -7.22
C ILE A 57 4.33 -2.45 -6.30
N LEU A 58 4.99 -2.28 -5.15
CA LEU A 58 4.71 -1.18 -4.24
C LEU A 58 4.98 0.19 -4.90
N ASP A 59 6.01 0.32 -5.74
CA ASP A 59 6.23 1.54 -6.54
C ASP A 59 5.12 1.78 -7.58
N GLY A 60 4.48 0.72 -8.07
CA GLY A 60 3.29 0.79 -8.92
C GLY A 60 2.10 1.37 -8.15
N PHE A 61 1.79 0.82 -6.97
CA PHE A 61 0.70 1.32 -6.13
C PHE A 61 0.91 2.77 -5.66
N ILE A 62 2.13 3.13 -5.27
CA ILE A 62 2.45 4.50 -4.86
C ILE A 62 2.23 5.47 -6.03
N TRP A 63 2.66 5.09 -7.24
CA TRP A 63 2.45 5.92 -8.43
C TRP A 63 0.95 6.07 -8.73
N LEU A 64 0.18 4.98 -8.72
CA LEU A 64 -1.27 5.02 -8.93
C LEU A 64 -1.95 5.97 -7.95
N THR A 65 -1.59 5.86 -6.67
CA THR A 65 -2.17 6.67 -5.59
C THR A 65 -1.86 8.16 -5.74
N LYS A 66 -0.66 8.51 -6.23
CA LYS A 66 -0.25 9.90 -6.45
C LYS A 66 -0.72 10.49 -7.76
N SER A 67 -1.23 9.67 -8.67
CA SER A 67 -1.68 10.12 -10.00
C SER A 67 -3.12 10.62 -9.96
N THR A 68 -3.41 11.58 -10.82
CA THR A 68 -4.74 12.18 -10.97
C THR A 68 -5.20 12.10 -12.41
N TRP A 69 -6.50 11.91 -12.59
CA TRP A 69 -7.15 12.09 -13.89
C TRP A 69 -7.04 13.54 -14.37
N SER A 70 -7.38 13.78 -15.65
CA SER A 70 -7.38 15.12 -16.24
C SER A 70 -8.33 16.11 -15.55
N ASN A 71 -9.36 15.60 -14.86
CA ASN A 71 -10.29 16.39 -14.06
C ASN A 71 -9.78 16.70 -12.64
N GLY A 72 -8.55 16.31 -12.30
CA GLY A 72 -7.93 16.53 -10.98
C GLY A 72 -8.33 15.52 -9.91
N CYS A 73 -9.28 14.62 -10.18
CA CYS A 73 -9.63 13.55 -9.25
C CYS A 73 -8.51 12.51 -9.17
N SER A 74 -8.30 11.93 -7.99
CA SER A 74 -7.33 10.84 -7.84
C SER A 74 -7.69 9.64 -8.71
N MET A 75 -6.67 8.99 -9.29
CA MET A 75 -6.87 7.78 -10.10
C MET A 75 -7.38 6.60 -9.29
N VAL A 76 -6.98 6.52 -8.02
CA VAL A 76 -7.43 5.49 -7.09
C VAL A 76 -8.59 6.05 -6.28
N ASN A 77 -9.77 5.46 -6.43
CA ASN A 77 -10.93 5.81 -5.62
C ASN A 77 -10.89 5.11 -4.23
N PRO A 78 -11.78 5.48 -3.28
CA PRO A 78 -11.80 4.89 -1.95
C PRO A 78 -11.96 3.35 -1.93
N GLU A 79 -12.81 2.78 -2.78
CA GLU A 79 -13.01 1.32 -2.84
C GLU A 79 -11.79 0.58 -3.41
N GLN A 80 -11.12 1.18 -4.39
CA GLN A 80 -9.84 0.68 -4.91
C GLN A 80 -8.75 0.72 -3.84
N ALA A 81 -8.65 1.80 -3.07
CA ALA A 81 -7.68 1.90 -1.97
C ALA A 81 -7.93 0.83 -0.90
N LYS A 82 -9.20 0.61 -0.54
CA LYS A 82 -9.60 -0.48 0.36
C LYS A 82 -9.12 -1.84 -0.15
N ARG A 83 -9.38 -2.18 -1.41
CA ARG A 83 -8.93 -3.45 -2.01
C ARG A 83 -7.40 -3.59 -2.00
N ILE A 84 -6.67 -2.53 -2.39
CA ILE A 84 -5.21 -2.51 -2.35
C ILE A 84 -4.71 -2.86 -0.94
N VAL A 85 -5.28 -2.24 0.09
CA VAL A 85 -4.84 -2.44 1.48
C VAL A 85 -5.29 -3.81 2.01
N GLN A 86 -6.55 -4.16 1.82
CA GLN A 86 -7.14 -5.36 2.41
C GLN A 86 -6.66 -6.63 1.72
N ASP A 87 -6.78 -6.69 0.40
CA ASP A 87 -6.57 -7.91 -0.38
C ASP A 87 -5.11 -8.00 -0.84
N GLY A 88 -4.49 -6.87 -1.18
CA GLY A 88 -3.07 -6.80 -1.52
C GLY A 88 -2.15 -6.79 -0.30
N ILE A 89 -2.04 -5.64 0.36
CA ILE A 89 -1.02 -5.41 1.39
C ILE A 89 -1.21 -6.32 2.60
N PHE A 90 -2.36 -6.27 3.29
CA PHE A 90 -2.61 -7.09 4.47
C PHE A 90 -3.00 -8.54 4.16
N GLY A 91 -3.44 -8.81 2.93
CA GLY A 91 -3.79 -10.14 2.46
C GLY A 91 -2.57 -11.01 2.11
N HIS A 92 -1.48 -10.40 1.63
CA HIS A 92 -0.34 -11.14 1.10
C HIS A 92 0.99 -10.86 1.78
N LEU A 93 1.16 -9.71 2.45
CA LEU A 93 2.45 -9.33 3.02
C LEU A 93 2.49 -9.52 4.53
N THR A 94 3.49 -10.25 5.00
CA THR A 94 3.98 -10.10 6.38
C THR A 94 4.95 -8.93 6.42
N ILE A 95 4.44 -7.73 6.71
CA ILE A 95 5.18 -6.46 6.57
C ILE A 95 6.51 -6.47 7.34
N GLN A 96 6.53 -7.05 8.54
CA GLN A 96 7.73 -7.17 9.38
C GLN A 96 8.87 -7.95 8.69
N ASN A 97 8.53 -8.93 7.84
CA ASN A 97 9.51 -9.77 7.13
C ASN A 97 10.09 -9.08 5.89
N LEU A 98 9.53 -7.95 5.46
CA LEU A 98 10.05 -7.22 4.32
C LEU A 98 11.39 -6.58 4.67
N ILE A 99 12.27 -6.43 3.68
CA ILE A 99 13.44 -5.56 3.80
C ILE A 99 13.01 -4.11 4.03
N LYS A 100 13.89 -3.28 4.60
CA LYS A 100 13.62 -1.88 4.95
C LYS A 100 12.91 -1.10 3.83
N SER A 101 13.37 -1.22 2.59
CA SER A 101 12.77 -0.50 1.45
C SER A 101 11.31 -0.90 1.21
N GLY A 102 10.98 -2.18 1.34
CA GLY A 102 9.61 -2.69 1.23
C GLY A 102 8.72 -2.15 2.34
N ARG A 103 9.18 -2.22 3.60
CA ARG A 103 8.45 -1.68 4.76
C ARG A 103 8.18 -0.18 4.61
N LEU A 104 9.21 0.60 4.25
CA LEU A 104 9.08 2.03 4.03
C LEU A 104 8.01 2.35 2.97
N LYS A 105 8.00 1.63 1.85
CA LYS A 105 7.00 1.83 0.79
C LYS A 105 5.58 1.48 1.23
N VAL A 106 5.40 0.39 1.99
CA VAL A 106 4.09 0.05 2.57
C VAL A 106 3.58 1.19 3.43
N PHE A 107 4.38 1.69 4.37
CA PHE A 107 3.95 2.79 5.23
C PHE A 107 3.76 4.12 4.47
N GLN A 108 4.54 4.37 3.41
CA GLN A 108 4.30 5.52 2.52
C GLN A 108 2.96 5.42 1.81
N LEU A 109 2.62 4.24 1.29
CA LEU A 109 1.36 3.99 0.64
C LEU A 109 0.18 4.18 1.61
N LEU A 110 0.25 3.56 2.79
CA LEU A 110 -0.78 3.70 3.82
C LEU A 110 -0.94 5.17 4.26
N HIS A 111 0.16 5.89 4.45
CA HIS A 111 0.11 7.32 4.77
C HIS A 111 -0.52 8.15 3.65
N CYS A 112 -0.29 7.82 2.37
CA CYS A 112 -0.97 8.49 1.25
C CYS A 112 -2.50 8.30 1.33
N PHE A 113 -2.97 7.08 1.58
CA PHE A 113 -4.42 6.84 1.70
C PHE A 113 -5.05 7.50 2.92
N LEU A 114 -4.35 7.50 4.06
CA LEU A 114 -4.85 8.11 5.30
C LEU A 114 -4.91 9.65 5.23
N THR A 115 -4.14 10.28 4.35
CA THR A 115 -4.09 11.75 4.21
C THR A 115 -4.85 12.27 2.98
N GLY A 116 -5.22 11.38 2.05
CA GLY A 116 -5.82 11.71 0.78
C GLY A 116 -7.35 11.52 0.73
N SER A 117 -7.91 11.67 -0.47
CA SER A 117 -9.34 11.44 -0.76
C SER A 117 -9.79 10.00 -0.54
N GLN A 118 -8.86 9.06 -0.32
CA GLN A 118 -9.12 7.64 -0.11
C GLN A 118 -9.41 7.27 1.35
N LEU A 119 -9.27 8.23 2.29
CA LEU A 119 -9.43 7.97 3.72
C LEU A 119 -10.75 7.24 4.04
N ASN A 120 -11.87 7.64 3.44
CA ASN A 120 -13.18 7.01 3.66
C ASN A 120 -13.17 5.51 3.33
N GLY A 121 -12.40 5.10 2.31
CA GLY A 121 -12.26 3.70 1.94
C GLY A 121 -11.53 2.91 3.01
N ILE A 122 -10.46 3.48 3.57
CA ILE A 122 -9.72 2.88 4.68
C ILE A 122 -10.55 2.86 5.96
N GLN A 123 -11.31 3.93 6.25
CA GLN A 123 -12.22 3.99 7.40
C GLN A 123 -13.30 2.91 7.33
N SER A 124 -13.79 2.57 6.14
CA SER A 124 -14.80 1.51 5.96
C SER A 124 -14.32 0.10 6.34
N MET A 125 -13.02 -0.08 6.56
CA MET A 125 -12.43 -1.33 7.09
C MET A 125 -12.52 -1.41 8.63
N GLU A 126 -12.84 -0.30 9.29
CA GLU A 126 -13.07 -0.18 10.72
C GLU A 126 -11.98 -0.87 11.58
N SER A 127 -12.39 -1.78 12.48
CA SER A 127 -11.50 -2.49 13.41
C SER A 127 -10.51 -3.41 12.72
N ASN A 128 -10.85 -3.95 11.54
CA ASN A 128 -9.96 -4.84 10.79
C ASN A 128 -8.69 -4.10 10.34
N PHE A 129 -8.84 -2.86 9.85
CA PHE A 129 -7.68 -2.03 9.51
C PHE A 129 -6.79 -1.78 10.73
N ILE A 130 -7.38 -1.42 11.87
CA ILE A 130 -6.62 -1.13 13.10
C ILE A 130 -5.83 -2.36 13.56
N GLN A 131 -6.46 -3.54 13.60
CA GLN A 131 -5.80 -4.77 14.02
C GLN A 131 -4.62 -5.12 13.12
N LYS A 132 -4.81 -5.08 11.81
CA LYS A 132 -3.75 -5.37 10.83
C LYS A 132 -2.64 -4.32 10.83
N TYR A 133 -2.99 -3.05 11.02
CA TYR A 133 -2.04 -1.96 11.17
C TYR A 133 -1.17 -2.14 12.42
N LEU A 134 -1.75 -2.49 13.57
CA LEU A 134 -1.00 -2.74 14.81
C LEU A 134 0.00 -3.89 14.64
N ILE A 135 -0.41 -4.97 13.99
CA ILE A 135 0.49 -6.09 13.65
C ILE A 135 1.61 -5.60 12.71
N ALA A 136 1.29 -4.74 11.74
CA ALA A 136 2.26 -4.26 10.77
C ALA A 136 3.37 -3.39 11.38
N ILE A 137 3.04 -2.56 12.38
CA ILE A 137 4.01 -1.65 13.03
C ILE A 137 4.79 -2.31 14.16
N ASP A 138 4.35 -3.48 14.63
CA ASP A 138 4.96 -4.15 15.75
C ASP A 138 6.43 -4.49 15.45
N GLU A 139 7.28 -4.30 16.46
CA GLU A 139 8.75 -4.47 16.38
C GLU A 139 9.51 -3.57 15.38
N GLU A 140 8.89 -2.55 14.77
CA GLU A 140 9.61 -1.64 13.88
C GLU A 140 10.61 -0.76 14.67
N LYS A 141 11.83 -0.63 14.12
CA LYS A 141 12.96 0.04 14.79
C LYS A 141 13.64 1.08 13.90
N ASP A 142 13.36 1.08 12.59
CA ASP A 142 13.98 2.03 11.68
C ASP A 142 13.45 3.45 11.93
N PRO A 143 14.30 4.46 12.18
CA PRO A 143 13.86 5.81 12.54
C PRO A 143 13.01 6.49 11.45
N GLN A 144 13.30 6.24 10.17
CA GLN A 144 12.58 6.85 9.06
C GLN A 144 11.16 6.29 8.97
N ILE A 145 11.01 4.99 9.20
CA ILE A 145 9.71 4.31 9.19
C ILE A 145 8.92 4.69 10.44
N LEU A 146 9.55 4.71 11.61
CA LEU A 146 8.92 5.15 12.87
C LEU A 146 8.37 6.57 12.75
N HIS A 147 9.11 7.50 12.14
CA HIS A 147 8.61 8.85 11.90
C HIS A 147 7.30 8.87 11.10
N LEU A 148 7.17 7.99 10.11
CA LEU A 148 5.97 7.88 9.31
C LEU A 148 4.81 7.24 10.09
N ILE A 149 5.10 6.17 10.85
CA ILE A 149 4.16 5.52 11.76
C ILE A 149 3.60 6.52 12.77
N PHE A 150 4.44 7.38 13.37
CA PHE A 150 4.00 8.41 14.30
C PHE A 150 2.97 9.36 13.68
N ARG A 151 3.22 9.83 12.46
CA ARG A 151 2.29 10.71 11.74
C ARG A 151 0.98 9.99 11.45
N MET A 152 1.03 8.72 11.06
CA MET A 152 -0.16 7.90 10.83
C MET A 152 -0.97 7.68 12.11
N ASN A 153 -0.31 7.43 13.25
CA ASN A 153 -0.98 7.23 14.54
C ASN A 153 -1.86 8.42 14.94
N VAL A 154 -1.39 9.64 14.69
CA VAL A 154 -2.20 10.86 14.93
C VAL A 154 -3.49 10.84 14.10
N ILE A 155 -3.40 10.44 12.84
CA ILE A 155 -4.57 10.34 11.95
C ILE A 155 -5.48 9.22 12.43
N ILE A 156 -4.93 8.04 12.74
CA ILE A 156 -5.70 6.87 13.18
C ILE A 156 -6.51 7.17 14.45
N ILE A 157 -5.90 7.81 15.45
CA ILE A 157 -6.59 8.19 16.69
C ILE A 157 -7.73 9.17 16.44
N ARG A 158 -7.56 10.09 15.48
CA ARG A 158 -8.55 11.11 15.13
C ARG A 158 -9.70 10.54 14.31
N GLU A 159 -9.39 9.71 13.32
CA GLU A 159 -10.31 9.30 12.26
C GLU A 159 -10.98 7.95 12.52
N PHE A 160 -10.46 7.12 13.43
CA PHE A 160 -11.02 5.79 13.71
C PHE A 160 -11.58 5.72 15.14
N PRO A 161 -12.87 5.42 15.34
CA PRO A 161 -13.48 5.30 16.67
C PRO A 161 -12.73 4.30 17.58
N SER A 162 -12.39 3.14 17.02
CA SER A 162 -11.62 2.09 17.71
C SER A 162 -10.16 2.47 17.96
N GLY A 163 -9.60 3.40 17.17
CA GLY A 163 -8.25 3.92 17.35
C GLY A 163 -8.05 4.57 18.74
N LYS A 164 -9.12 5.14 19.31
CA LYS A 164 -9.10 5.70 20.68
C LYS A 164 -8.92 4.65 21.77
N GLN A 165 -9.42 3.43 21.56
CA GLN A 165 -9.26 2.31 22.50
C GLN A 165 -7.87 1.68 22.36
N SER A 166 -7.31 1.67 21.14
CA SER A 166 -5.96 1.20 20.83
C SER A 166 -4.85 2.15 21.30
N ILE A 167 -5.18 3.35 21.81
CA ILE A 167 -4.21 4.33 22.36
C ILE A 167 -3.30 3.68 23.39
N HIS A 168 -3.78 2.73 24.20
CA HIS A 168 -2.95 2.09 25.23
C HIS A 168 -1.81 1.28 24.59
N TYR A 169 -2.11 0.50 23.55
CA TYR A 169 -1.12 -0.29 22.82
C TYR A 169 -0.15 0.60 22.02
N ILE A 170 -0.69 1.63 21.35
CA ILE A 170 0.12 2.63 20.65
C ILE A 170 1.08 3.32 21.63
N LYS A 171 0.62 3.71 22.83
CA LYS A 171 1.47 4.31 23.86
C LYS A 171 2.53 3.35 24.39
N GLN A 172 2.22 2.07 24.58
CA GLN A 172 3.18 1.06 25.07
C GLN A 172 4.34 0.83 24.10
N GLN A 173 4.10 0.89 22.78
CA GLN A 173 5.15 0.83 21.76
C GLN A 173 6.14 2.02 21.82
N PHE A 174 5.81 3.09 22.55
CA PHE A 174 6.57 4.34 22.58
C PHE A 174 7.11 4.75 23.96
N ILE A 175 6.93 3.91 24.98
CA ILE A 175 7.65 4.07 26.25
C ILE A 175 9.01 3.37 26.09
N LEU A 176 9.99 4.14 25.63
CA LEU A 176 11.42 3.94 25.93
C LEU A 176 11.84 5.02 26.91
#